data_AF-A0A238HDW0-F1
#
_entry.id   AF-A0A238HDW0-F1
#
_cell.length_a   1.000
_cell.length_b   1.000
_cell.length_c   1.000
_cell.angle_alpha   90.00
_cell.angle_beta   90.00
_cell.angle_gamma   90.00
#
_symmetry.space_group_name_H-M   'P 1'
#
loop_
_entity.id
_entity.type
_entity.pdbx_description
1 polymer ?
#
loop_
_entity_poly.entity_id
_entity_poly.type
_entity_poly.pdbx_seq_one_letter_code
_entity_poly.pdbx_strand_id
1 'polypeptide(L)'
;MTQQPSLKQIRTAQKQAKAIKQMQRVLKSKPLTKQQIKQRQQNAPRISAKQKAYRQYLIDDTRECFSHEDAIAAVKKADAKYNELVYCRDCFVHNGYFQQLHRVLSVCVALYDEDTWFTNVLDQAQQALQQEPSTRDQSPNQRRALLQPILDMIDIGYAIMKGLPKDTQTQASHYSMGVQIYAYYLSFHECSHQATTGFINIASGMKWQDALKQAGIKGKEKIEAFRRQILQAALCVYRIAECDDQSIGMPVPHSISDLRHKTYKRWSVLGALANACAVAKTKYITPFENKTALSLTANFGKREAAISNRLAQVKLA
;
A
#
# COMPACT_ATOMS: atom_id res chain seq x y z
N MET A 1 15.37 37.26 -23.94
CA MET A 1 14.60 37.77 -22.78
C MET A 1 14.10 36.60 -21.95
N THR A 2 14.76 36.29 -20.84
CA THR A 2 14.31 35.29 -19.86
C THR A 2 13.17 35.89 -19.05
N GLN A 3 11.94 35.42 -19.25
CA GLN A 3 10.80 35.85 -18.44
C GLN A 3 11.04 35.48 -16.97
N GLN A 4 11.00 36.47 -16.08
CA GLN A 4 11.05 36.22 -14.65
C GLN A 4 9.82 35.41 -14.22
N PRO A 5 10.00 34.34 -13.43
CA PRO A 5 8.89 33.52 -12.97
C PRO A 5 7.95 34.34 -12.06
N SER A 6 6.65 34.22 -12.31
CA SER A 6 5.62 34.89 -11.53
C SER A 6 5.64 34.46 -10.05
N LEU A 7 5.15 35.32 -9.15
CA LEU A 7 5.00 35.02 -7.71
C LEU A 7 4.22 33.72 -7.44
N LYS A 8 3.25 33.38 -8.31
CA LYS A 8 2.48 32.14 -8.23
C LYS A 8 3.35 30.92 -8.59
N GLN A 9 4.22 31.03 -9.59
CA GLN A 9 5.20 29.99 -9.94
C GLN A 9 6.25 29.82 -8.83
N ILE A 10 6.76 30.92 -8.26
CA ILE A 10 7.72 30.88 -7.14
C ILE A 10 7.11 30.19 -5.91
N ARG A 11 5.89 30.55 -5.50
CA ARG A 11 5.21 29.92 -4.35
C ARG A 11 4.91 28.43 -4.60
N THR A 12 4.59 28.06 -5.83
CA THR A 12 4.34 26.65 -6.20
C THR A 12 5.64 25.85 -6.15
N ALA A 13 6.73 26.37 -6.71
CA ALA A 13 8.06 25.77 -6.64
C ALA A 13 8.56 25.64 -5.19
N GLN A 14 8.34 26.65 -4.35
CA GLN A 14 8.69 26.57 -2.91
C GLN A 14 7.88 25.49 -2.16
N LYS A 15 6.58 25.35 -2.45
CA LYS A 15 5.76 24.27 -1.86
C LYS A 15 6.23 22.89 -2.33
N GLN A 16 6.58 22.75 -3.61
CA GLN A 16 7.16 21.51 -4.16
C GLN A 16 8.52 21.19 -3.52
N ALA A 17 9.42 22.17 -3.39
CA ALA A 17 10.72 22.00 -2.75
C ALA A 17 10.58 21.60 -1.27
N LYS A 18 9.62 22.19 -0.53
CA LYS A 18 9.31 21.76 0.84
C LYS A 18 8.82 20.32 0.90
N ALA A 19 7.94 19.92 -0.03
CA ALA A 19 7.45 18.55 -0.10
C ALA A 19 8.56 17.54 -0.44
N ILE A 20 9.45 17.88 -1.38
CA ILE A 20 10.64 17.06 -1.70
C ILE A 20 11.54 16.91 -0.47
N LYS A 21 11.81 18.00 0.28
CA LYS A 21 12.58 17.92 1.53
C LYS A 21 11.90 17.05 2.59
N GLN A 22 10.58 17.14 2.74
CA GLN A 22 9.83 16.32 3.68
C GLN A 22 9.89 14.84 3.29
N MET A 23 9.75 14.54 2.01
CA MET A 23 9.90 13.19 1.46
C MET A 23 11.32 12.64 1.66
N GLN A 24 12.36 13.44 1.38
CA GLN A 24 13.75 13.05 1.65
C GLN A 24 13.97 12.73 3.13
N ARG A 25 13.31 13.44 4.06
CA ARG A 25 13.38 13.11 5.50
C ARG A 25 12.71 11.77 5.82
N VAL A 26 11.58 11.45 5.19
CA VAL A 26 10.86 10.17 5.37
C VAL A 26 11.66 8.99 4.82
N LEU A 27 12.39 9.20 3.71
CA LEU A 27 13.19 8.16 3.01
C LEU A 27 14.63 8.03 3.52
N LYS A 28 15.14 9.00 4.29
CA LYS A 28 16.55 9.00 4.73
C LYS A 28 16.77 7.95 5.82
N SER A 29 17.48 6.87 5.48
CA SER A 29 18.13 6.00 6.45
C SER A 29 19.51 6.56 6.82
N LYS A 30 19.82 6.66 8.11
CA LYS A 30 21.19 6.98 8.56
C LYS A 30 21.99 5.68 8.63
N PRO A 31 23.15 5.57 7.98
CA PRO A 31 23.99 4.40 8.13
C PRO A 31 24.46 4.28 9.59
N LEU A 32 24.55 3.04 10.09
CA LEU A 32 25.05 2.76 11.43
C LEU A 32 26.56 2.97 11.48
N THR A 33 27.06 3.51 12.59
CA THR A 33 28.51 3.58 12.84
C THR A 33 29.06 2.19 13.17
N LYS A 34 30.38 1.98 13.00
CA LYS A 34 31.04 0.71 13.36
C LYS A 34 30.76 0.28 14.81
N GLN A 35 30.72 1.24 15.73
CA GLN A 35 30.39 0.99 17.14
C GLN A 35 28.95 0.50 17.33
N GLN A 36 27.98 1.10 16.62
CA GLN A 36 26.59 0.67 16.65
C GLN A 36 26.41 -0.73 16.04
N ILE A 37 27.16 -1.05 14.98
CA ILE A 37 27.16 -2.40 14.38
C ILE A 37 27.65 -3.44 15.39
N LYS A 38 28.79 -3.16 16.06
CA LYS A 38 29.34 -4.05 17.09
C LYS A 38 28.37 -4.28 18.25
N GLN A 39 27.74 -3.21 18.76
CA GLN A 39 26.72 -3.31 19.81
C GLN A 39 25.50 -4.12 19.35
N ARG A 40 25.07 -3.96 18.10
CA ARG A 40 23.96 -4.74 17.54
C ARG A 40 24.28 -6.23 17.47
N GLN A 41 25.49 -6.58 17.01
CA GLN A 41 25.95 -7.98 16.95
C GLN A 41 26.01 -8.61 18.34
N GLN A 42 26.57 -7.90 19.33
CA GLN A 42 26.63 -8.38 20.72
C GLN A 42 25.24 -8.60 21.34
N ASN A 43 24.26 -7.75 20.98
CA ASN A 43 22.90 -7.87 21.48
C ASN A 43 22.01 -8.81 20.66
N ALA A 44 22.47 -9.30 19.50
CA ALA A 44 21.64 -10.04 18.55
C ALA A 44 21.00 -11.30 19.16
N PRO A 45 21.70 -12.14 19.93
CA PRO A 45 21.08 -13.32 20.55
C PRO A 45 19.96 -12.95 21.53
N ARG A 46 20.20 -11.92 22.37
CA ARG A 46 19.20 -11.43 23.34
C ARG A 46 17.97 -10.84 22.64
N ILE A 47 18.17 -10.10 21.55
CA ILE A 47 17.09 -9.53 20.75
C ILE A 47 16.28 -10.66 20.09
N SER A 48 16.95 -11.64 19.48
CA SER A 48 16.31 -12.79 18.86
C SER A 48 15.47 -13.60 19.85
N ALA A 49 15.98 -13.83 21.07
CA ALA A 49 15.24 -14.51 22.12
C ALA A 49 13.98 -13.74 22.54
N LYS A 50 14.08 -12.40 22.70
CA LYS A 50 12.92 -11.55 23.00
C LYS A 50 11.89 -11.57 21.87
N GLN A 51 12.34 -11.57 20.63
CA GLN A 51 11.45 -11.61 19.46
C GLN A 51 10.70 -12.94 19.37
N LYS A 52 11.39 -14.07 19.60
CA LYS A 52 10.77 -15.40 19.65
C LYS A 52 9.75 -15.51 20.79
N ALA A 53 10.11 -15.05 21.99
CA ALA A 53 9.19 -15.03 23.13
C ALA A 53 7.94 -14.16 22.85
N TYR A 54 8.11 -13.03 22.16
CA TYR A 54 6.98 -12.19 21.79
C TYR A 54 6.09 -12.85 20.72
N ARG A 55 6.66 -13.55 19.72
CA ARG A 55 5.86 -14.34 18.77
C ARG A 55 5.06 -15.43 19.49
N GLN A 56 5.67 -16.13 20.44
CA GLN A 56 4.97 -17.12 21.26
C GLN A 56 3.80 -16.50 22.05
N TYR A 57 4.02 -15.33 22.64
CA TYR A 57 2.96 -14.56 23.30
C TYR A 57 1.82 -14.19 22.33
N LEU A 58 2.14 -13.89 21.06
CA LEU A 58 1.14 -13.54 20.05
C LEU A 58 0.31 -14.74 19.54
N ILE A 59 0.78 -15.98 19.71
CA ILE A 59 0.04 -17.18 19.30
C ILE A 59 -0.59 -17.94 20.47
N ASP A 60 -0.40 -17.43 21.70
CA ASP A 60 -0.99 -18.01 22.92
C ASP A 60 -2.53 -18.04 22.82
N ASP A 61 -3.06 -19.25 22.68
CA ASP A 61 -4.46 -19.59 22.41
C ASP A 61 -5.36 -19.52 23.65
N THR A 62 -4.77 -19.30 24.83
CA THR A 62 -5.52 -19.03 26.07
C THR A 62 -6.20 -17.67 26.07
N ARG A 63 -5.86 -16.81 25.10
CA ARG A 63 -6.42 -15.47 24.94
C ARG A 63 -7.65 -15.48 24.04
N GLU A 64 -8.48 -14.46 24.17
CA GLU A 64 -9.76 -14.36 23.46
C GLU A 64 -9.58 -14.39 21.93
N CYS A 65 -10.16 -15.41 21.30
CA CYS A 65 -10.27 -15.55 19.84
C CYS A 65 -11.66 -15.11 19.36
N PHE A 66 -11.85 -14.96 18.04
CA PHE A 66 -13.17 -14.64 17.48
C PHE A 66 -14.18 -15.74 17.77
N SER A 67 -15.45 -15.34 17.96
CA SER A 67 -16.54 -16.31 18.05
C SER A 67 -16.72 -17.05 16.73
N HIS A 68 -17.39 -18.19 16.78
CA HIS A 68 -17.71 -18.94 15.57
C HIS A 68 -18.60 -18.13 14.62
N GLU A 69 -19.56 -17.37 15.17
CA GLU A 69 -20.46 -16.50 14.42
C GLU A 69 -19.71 -15.36 13.72
N ASP A 70 -18.77 -14.71 14.41
CA ASP A 70 -17.94 -13.64 13.85
C ASP A 70 -17.08 -14.17 12.70
N ALA A 71 -16.48 -15.35 12.87
CA ALA A 71 -15.68 -16.00 11.85
C ALA A 71 -16.52 -16.37 10.61
N ILE A 72 -17.72 -16.93 10.80
CA ILE A 72 -18.64 -17.23 9.69
C ILE A 72 -19.07 -15.95 8.96
N ALA A 73 -19.37 -14.87 9.69
CA ALA A 73 -19.77 -13.61 9.09
C ALA A 73 -18.65 -13.02 8.21
N ALA A 74 -17.40 -13.11 8.67
CA ALA A 74 -16.24 -12.69 7.90
C ALA A 74 -16.06 -13.52 6.62
N VAL A 75 -16.20 -14.85 6.70
CA VAL A 75 -16.14 -15.76 5.53
C VAL A 75 -17.24 -15.44 4.53
N LYS A 76 -18.50 -15.32 4.96
CA LYS A 76 -19.62 -14.97 4.06
C LYS A 76 -19.38 -13.64 3.33
N LYS A 77 -18.81 -12.66 4.02
CA LYS A 77 -18.43 -11.38 3.41
C LYS A 77 -17.31 -11.54 2.39
N ALA A 78 -16.31 -12.39 2.65
CA ALA A 78 -15.25 -12.70 1.72
C ALA A 78 -15.77 -13.47 0.50
N ASP A 79 -16.64 -14.47 0.70
CA ASP A 79 -17.28 -15.24 -0.38
C ASP A 79 -18.11 -14.36 -1.32
N ALA A 80 -18.87 -13.41 -0.77
CA ALA A 80 -19.59 -12.44 -1.59
C ALA A 80 -18.62 -11.64 -2.47
N LYS A 81 -17.50 -11.17 -1.92
CA LYS A 81 -16.48 -10.43 -2.69
C LYS A 81 -15.75 -11.31 -3.71
N TYR A 82 -15.54 -12.58 -3.40
CA TYR A 82 -14.97 -13.55 -4.33
C TYR A 82 -15.91 -13.76 -5.52
N ASN A 83 -17.21 -13.90 -5.27
CA ASN A 83 -18.21 -14.00 -6.33
C ASN A 83 -18.21 -12.75 -7.23
N GLU A 84 -18.12 -11.55 -6.67
CA GLU A 84 -17.99 -10.32 -7.48
C GLU A 84 -16.74 -10.35 -8.38
N LEU A 85 -15.59 -10.87 -7.91
CA LEU A 85 -14.42 -11.11 -8.77
C LEU A 85 -14.70 -12.08 -9.91
N VAL A 86 -15.33 -13.22 -9.61
CA VAL A 86 -15.68 -14.24 -10.61
C VAL A 86 -16.59 -13.66 -11.70
N TYR A 87 -17.53 -12.79 -11.32
CA TYR A 87 -18.45 -12.13 -12.25
C TYR A 87 -17.94 -10.81 -12.84
N CYS A 88 -16.65 -10.50 -12.65
CA CYS A 88 -15.99 -9.32 -13.17
C CYS A 88 -16.60 -7.98 -12.73
N ARG A 89 -17.15 -7.91 -11.52
CA ARG A 89 -17.75 -6.71 -10.94
C ARG A 89 -16.79 -6.08 -9.95
N ASP A 90 -16.59 -4.76 -10.07
CA ASP A 90 -15.69 -3.96 -9.22
C ASP A 90 -14.33 -4.62 -8.93
N CYS A 91 -13.75 -5.30 -9.94
CA CYS A 91 -12.59 -6.17 -9.75
C CYS A 91 -11.44 -5.51 -8.99
N PHE A 92 -11.20 -4.22 -9.24
CA PHE A 92 -10.14 -3.48 -8.55
C PHE A 92 -10.36 -3.43 -7.03
N VAL A 93 -11.58 -3.17 -6.58
CA VAL A 93 -11.93 -3.08 -5.15
C VAL A 93 -11.84 -4.45 -4.50
N HIS A 94 -12.41 -5.48 -5.14
CA HIS A 94 -12.41 -6.82 -4.57
C HIS A 94 -11.02 -7.47 -4.58
N ASN A 95 -10.25 -7.33 -5.66
CA ASN A 95 -8.85 -7.73 -5.70
C ASN A 95 -8.07 -6.98 -4.62
N GLY A 96 -8.36 -5.69 -4.45
CA GLY A 96 -7.76 -4.85 -3.43
C GLY A 96 -7.98 -5.35 -2.00
N TYR A 97 -9.20 -5.83 -1.70
CA TYR A 97 -9.57 -6.46 -0.44
C TYR A 97 -8.79 -7.76 -0.20
N PHE A 98 -8.72 -8.64 -1.20
CA PHE A 98 -8.01 -9.91 -1.04
C PHE A 98 -6.49 -9.75 -0.93
N GLN A 99 -5.90 -8.76 -1.59
CA GLN A 99 -4.49 -8.40 -1.35
C GLN A 99 -4.25 -7.99 0.11
N GLN A 100 -5.22 -7.32 0.77
CA GLN A 100 -5.12 -6.95 2.17
C GLN A 100 -5.26 -8.18 3.07
N LEU A 101 -6.25 -9.05 2.79
CA LEU A 101 -6.42 -10.32 3.50
C LEU A 101 -5.13 -11.16 3.40
N HIS A 102 -4.58 -11.33 2.20
CA HIS A 102 -3.32 -12.04 1.96
C HIS A 102 -2.19 -11.52 2.85
N ARG A 103 -1.99 -10.18 2.91
CA ARG A 103 -0.94 -9.58 3.76
C ARG A 103 -1.16 -9.88 5.25
N VAL A 104 -2.40 -9.81 5.73
CA VAL A 104 -2.72 -10.13 7.13
C VAL A 104 -2.43 -11.60 7.41
N LEU A 105 -2.90 -12.51 6.56
CA LEU A 105 -2.68 -13.94 6.73
C LEU A 105 -1.21 -14.33 6.60
N SER A 106 -0.45 -13.70 5.71
CA SER A 106 1.00 -13.90 5.60
C SER A 106 1.72 -13.62 6.92
N VAL A 107 1.30 -12.57 7.63
CA VAL A 107 1.86 -12.22 8.93
C VAL A 107 1.43 -13.22 9.99
N CYS A 108 0.13 -13.56 10.02
CA CYS A 108 -0.42 -14.52 10.97
C CYS A 108 0.23 -15.91 10.84
N VAL A 109 0.37 -16.42 9.62
CA VAL A 109 1.02 -17.71 9.34
C VAL A 109 2.50 -17.65 9.73
N ALA A 110 3.20 -16.55 9.42
CA ALA A 110 4.60 -16.40 9.77
C ALA A 110 4.87 -16.31 11.29
N LEU A 111 3.85 -16.10 12.13
CA LEU A 111 4.02 -16.16 13.59
C LEU A 111 4.28 -17.59 14.10
N TYR A 112 3.83 -18.60 13.36
CA TYR A 112 3.97 -20.01 13.74
C TYR A 112 5.33 -20.63 13.34
N ASP A 113 6.27 -19.83 12.82
CA ASP A 113 7.66 -20.14 12.45
C ASP A 113 7.87 -21.30 11.43
N GLU A 114 6.96 -22.28 11.26
CA GLU A 114 7.11 -23.42 10.34
C GLU A 114 5.75 -24.00 9.87
N ASP A 115 5.14 -23.45 8.83
CA ASP A 115 4.10 -24.18 8.12
C ASP A 115 4.13 -23.98 6.61
N THR A 116 4.65 -24.98 5.91
CA THR A 116 4.81 -24.99 4.46
C THR A 116 3.47 -25.05 3.74
N TRP A 117 2.45 -25.68 4.33
CA TRP A 117 1.16 -25.81 3.66
C TRP A 117 0.44 -24.46 3.57
N PHE A 118 0.29 -23.77 4.71
CA PHE A 118 -0.31 -22.43 4.72
C PHE A 118 0.47 -21.44 3.83
N THR A 119 1.81 -21.51 3.87
CA THR A 119 2.66 -20.65 3.02
C THR A 119 2.42 -20.92 1.54
N ASN A 120 2.35 -22.19 1.12
CA ASN A 120 2.08 -22.56 -0.28
C ASN A 120 0.71 -22.07 -0.76
N VAL A 121 -0.34 -22.18 0.06
CA VAL A 121 -1.67 -21.67 -0.31
C VAL A 121 -1.66 -20.15 -0.46
N LEU A 122 -1.01 -19.44 0.45
CA LEU A 122 -0.87 -17.99 0.36
C LEU A 122 -0.08 -17.57 -0.90
N ASP A 123 1.00 -18.27 -1.24
CA ASP A 123 1.77 -18.01 -2.46
C ASP A 123 0.92 -18.22 -3.73
N GLN A 124 0.11 -19.28 -3.77
CA GLN A 124 -0.81 -19.52 -4.88
C GLN A 124 -1.91 -18.45 -4.95
N ALA A 125 -2.46 -18.03 -3.81
CA ALA A 125 -3.44 -16.95 -3.73
C ALA A 125 -2.85 -15.62 -4.22
N GLN A 126 -1.60 -15.32 -3.86
CA GLN A 126 -0.88 -14.14 -4.33
C GLN A 126 -0.68 -14.17 -5.85
N GLN A 127 -0.33 -15.33 -6.42
CA GLN A 127 -0.23 -15.50 -7.88
C GLN A 127 -1.58 -15.31 -8.56
N ALA A 128 -2.65 -15.91 -8.04
CA ALA A 128 -4.01 -15.74 -8.56
C ALA A 128 -4.45 -14.27 -8.51
N LEU A 129 -4.14 -13.54 -7.43
CA LEU A 129 -4.44 -12.11 -7.31
C LEU A 129 -3.67 -11.25 -8.32
N GLN A 130 -2.42 -11.61 -8.64
CA GLN A 130 -1.62 -10.92 -9.66
C GLN A 130 -2.15 -11.21 -11.06
N GLN A 131 -2.65 -12.43 -11.31
CA GLN A 131 -3.18 -12.84 -12.60
C GLN A 131 -4.63 -12.42 -12.83
N GLU A 132 -5.41 -12.12 -11.79
CA GLU A 132 -6.83 -11.75 -11.89
C GLU A 132 -7.14 -10.76 -13.02
N PRO A 133 -6.38 -9.66 -13.24
CA PRO A 133 -6.68 -8.74 -14.33
C PRO A 133 -6.67 -9.38 -15.72
N SER A 134 -5.82 -10.39 -15.94
CA SER A 134 -5.74 -11.15 -17.19
C SER A 134 -6.82 -12.22 -17.35
N THR A 135 -7.57 -12.52 -16.28
CA THR A 135 -8.67 -13.49 -16.30
C THR A 135 -10.01 -12.87 -16.71
N ARG A 136 -10.06 -11.55 -16.95
CA ARG A 136 -11.33 -10.81 -17.09
C ARG A 136 -12.13 -11.11 -18.35
N ASP A 137 -11.46 -11.62 -19.39
CA ASP A 137 -12.12 -12.06 -20.62
C ASP A 137 -12.59 -13.53 -20.56
N GLN A 138 -12.34 -14.22 -19.44
CA GLN A 138 -12.71 -15.63 -19.26
C GLN A 138 -14.15 -15.77 -18.73
N SER A 139 -14.78 -16.91 -19.02
CA SER A 139 -16.10 -17.24 -18.48
C SER A 139 -16.06 -17.41 -16.94
N PRO A 140 -17.19 -17.22 -16.22
CA PRO A 140 -17.22 -17.41 -14.78
C PRO A 140 -16.67 -18.76 -14.29
N ASN A 141 -16.90 -19.85 -15.03
CA ASN A 141 -16.38 -21.17 -14.66
C ASN A 141 -14.85 -21.27 -14.80
N GLN A 142 -14.29 -20.73 -15.88
CA GLN A 142 -12.83 -20.64 -16.04
C GLN A 142 -12.21 -19.75 -14.97
N ARG A 143 -12.86 -18.63 -14.64
CA ARG A 143 -12.40 -17.74 -13.57
C ARG A 143 -12.42 -18.41 -12.20
N ARG A 144 -13.44 -19.21 -11.87
CA ARG A 144 -13.46 -19.99 -10.63
C ARG A 144 -12.27 -20.93 -10.52
N ALA A 145 -11.91 -21.63 -11.60
CA ALA A 145 -10.74 -22.50 -11.60
C ALA A 145 -9.43 -21.71 -11.40
N LEU A 146 -9.27 -20.58 -12.08
CA LEU A 146 -8.07 -19.73 -11.98
C LEU A 146 -7.95 -18.98 -10.64
N LEU A 147 -9.09 -18.65 -10.01
CA LEU A 147 -9.16 -17.90 -8.76
C LEU A 147 -9.41 -18.81 -7.54
N GLN A 148 -9.49 -20.13 -7.71
CA GLN A 148 -9.68 -21.09 -6.62
C GLN A 148 -8.71 -20.87 -5.44
N PRO A 149 -7.41 -20.55 -5.64
CA PRO A 149 -6.51 -20.28 -4.53
C PRO A 149 -6.96 -19.13 -3.61
N ILE A 150 -7.79 -18.21 -4.09
CA ILE A 150 -8.36 -17.13 -3.26
C ILE A 150 -9.42 -17.69 -2.30
N LEU A 151 -10.23 -18.69 -2.72
CA LEU A 151 -11.16 -19.38 -1.82
C LEU A 151 -10.38 -20.15 -0.74
N ASP A 152 -9.34 -20.88 -1.12
CA ASP A 152 -8.51 -21.63 -0.17
C ASP A 152 -7.88 -20.69 0.88
N MET A 153 -7.50 -19.47 0.47
CA MET A 153 -7.05 -18.42 1.38
C MET A 153 -8.16 -17.90 2.33
N ILE A 154 -9.42 -17.88 1.91
CA ILE A 154 -10.56 -17.54 2.79
C ILE A 154 -10.71 -18.59 3.90
N ASP A 155 -10.56 -19.88 3.56
CA ASP A 155 -10.62 -20.98 4.53
C ASP A 155 -9.47 -20.90 5.55
N ILE A 156 -8.27 -20.53 5.11
CA ILE A 156 -7.16 -20.21 6.02
C ILE A 156 -7.55 -19.04 6.93
N GLY A 157 -8.19 -18.00 6.38
CA GLY A 157 -8.69 -16.89 7.17
C GLY A 157 -9.64 -17.33 8.28
N TYR A 158 -10.55 -18.26 8.00
CA TYR A 158 -11.43 -18.85 9.00
C TYR A 158 -10.66 -19.59 10.10
N ALA A 159 -9.69 -20.44 9.72
CA ALA A 159 -8.87 -21.18 10.68
C ALA A 159 -8.06 -20.24 11.58
N ILE A 160 -7.44 -19.23 10.98
CA ILE A 160 -6.69 -18.19 11.70
C ILE A 160 -7.60 -17.39 12.65
N MET A 161 -8.82 -17.05 12.23
CA MET A 161 -9.76 -16.31 13.09
C MET A 161 -10.08 -17.06 14.39
N LYS A 162 -10.15 -18.39 14.32
CA LYS A 162 -10.41 -19.27 15.47
C LYS A 162 -9.17 -19.62 16.28
N GLY A 163 -8.00 -19.68 15.65
CA GLY A 163 -6.76 -20.13 16.28
C GLY A 163 -5.84 -19.02 16.78
N LEU A 164 -6.01 -17.77 16.32
CA LEU A 164 -5.25 -16.62 16.81
C LEU A 164 -6.12 -15.68 17.64
N PRO A 165 -5.56 -15.08 18.71
CA PRO A 165 -6.29 -14.10 19.49
C PRO A 165 -6.65 -12.84 18.71
N LYS A 166 -7.78 -12.23 19.06
CA LYS A 166 -8.33 -11.02 18.42
C LYS A 166 -7.31 -9.88 18.36
N ASP A 167 -6.59 -9.67 19.45
CA ASP A 167 -5.56 -8.62 19.55
C ASP A 167 -4.37 -8.87 18.61
N THR A 168 -3.97 -10.13 18.42
CA THR A 168 -2.91 -10.49 17.47
C THR A 168 -3.35 -10.19 16.05
N GLN A 169 -4.57 -10.59 15.67
CA GLN A 169 -5.12 -10.33 14.35
C GLN A 169 -5.30 -8.82 14.09
N THR A 170 -5.68 -8.07 15.12
CA THR A 170 -5.75 -6.59 15.08
C THR A 170 -4.38 -5.97 14.85
N GLN A 171 -3.34 -6.46 15.54
CA GLN A 171 -1.96 -6.03 15.32
C GLN A 171 -1.47 -6.36 13.90
N ALA A 172 -1.74 -7.57 13.40
CA ALA A 172 -1.42 -7.96 12.03
C ALA A 172 -2.14 -7.08 11.00
N SER A 173 -3.40 -6.72 11.26
CA SER A 173 -4.20 -5.81 10.43
C SER A 173 -3.61 -4.40 10.40
N HIS A 174 -3.23 -3.85 11.55
CA HIS A 174 -2.56 -2.54 11.63
C HIS A 174 -1.20 -2.56 10.93
N TYR A 175 -0.42 -3.63 11.08
CA TYR A 175 0.84 -3.79 10.37
C TYR A 175 0.62 -3.84 8.84
N SER A 176 -0.33 -4.66 8.36
CA SER A 176 -0.72 -4.74 6.95
C SER A 176 -1.17 -3.39 6.37
N MET A 177 -1.95 -2.63 7.13
CA MET A 177 -2.37 -1.27 6.80
C MET A 177 -1.15 -0.34 6.64
N GLY A 178 -0.22 -0.37 7.59
CA GLY A 178 1.03 0.38 7.50
C GLY A 178 1.84 0.02 6.25
N VAL A 179 2.01 -1.28 5.98
CA VAL A 179 2.71 -1.79 4.79
C VAL A 179 2.03 -1.30 3.51
N GLN A 180 0.70 -1.33 3.42
CA GLN A 180 -0.07 -0.83 2.28
C GLN A 180 0.19 0.66 2.04
N ILE A 181 0.00 1.50 3.06
CA ILE A 181 0.24 2.94 2.96
C ILE A 181 1.65 3.21 2.42
N TYR A 182 2.65 2.53 2.99
CA TYR A 182 4.04 2.75 2.63
C TYR A 182 4.36 2.24 1.22
N ALA A 183 3.88 1.06 0.85
CA ALA A 183 4.07 0.49 -0.47
C ALA A 183 3.52 1.40 -1.57
N TYR A 184 2.30 1.89 -1.39
CA TYR A 184 1.64 2.77 -2.35
C TYR A 184 2.16 4.21 -2.31
N TYR A 185 2.70 4.66 -1.18
CA TYR A 185 3.46 5.92 -1.12
C TYR A 185 4.71 5.84 -2.00
N LEU A 186 5.46 4.74 -1.93
CA LEU A 186 6.61 4.49 -2.81
C LEU A 186 6.16 4.40 -4.28
N SER A 187 5.09 3.65 -4.57
CA SER A 187 4.56 3.51 -5.94
C SER A 187 4.07 4.83 -6.54
N PHE A 188 3.41 5.67 -5.73
CA PHE A 188 3.01 7.02 -6.15
C PHE A 188 4.23 7.82 -6.58
N HIS A 189 5.30 7.73 -5.81
CA HIS A 189 6.52 8.44 -6.15
C HIS A 189 7.26 7.81 -7.31
N GLU A 190 7.22 6.50 -7.53
CA GLU A 190 7.79 5.81 -8.70
C GLU A 190 7.17 6.26 -10.03
N CYS A 191 5.91 6.71 -10.03
CA CYS A 191 5.26 7.32 -11.19
C CYS A 191 6.08 8.49 -11.77
N SER A 192 5.80 8.87 -13.02
CA SER A 192 6.47 10.01 -13.66
C SER A 192 6.17 11.32 -12.90
N HIS A 193 7.15 12.23 -12.86
CA HIS A 193 6.95 13.53 -12.21
C HIS A 193 5.75 14.28 -12.80
N GLN A 194 5.59 14.24 -14.13
CA GLN A 194 4.45 14.82 -14.82
C GLN A 194 3.12 14.20 -14.37
N ALA A 195 3.04 12.89 -14.18
CA ALA A 195 1.82 12.22 -13.73
C ALA A 195 1.44 12.61 -12.30
N THR A 196 2.41 12.60 -11.38
CA THR A 196 2.17 12.99 -9.98
C THR A 196 1.76 14.47 -9.86
N THR A 197 2.42 15.38 -10.59
CA THR A 197 2.04 16.79 -10.64
C THR A 197 0.68 16.98 -11.31
N GLY A 198 0.38 16.24 -12.39
CA GLY A 198 -0.92 16.24 -13.05
C GLY A 198 -2.05 15.82 -12.12
N PHE A 199 -1.86 14.72 -11.39
CA PHE A 199 -2.78 14.26 -10.35
C PHE A 199 -3.01 15.36 -9.29
N ILE A 200 -1.94 15.90 -8.69
CA ILE A 200 -2.04 16.92 -7.64
C ILE A 200 -2.81 18.15 -8.13
N ASN A 201 -2.50 18.63 -9.33
CA ASN A 201 -3.12 19.82 -9.89
C ASN A 201 -4.62 19.60 -10.16
N ILE A 202 -4.98 18.48 -10.78
CA ILE A 202 -6.38 18.14 -11.09
C ILE A 202 -7.16 17.92 -9.80
N ALA A 203 -6.65 17.12 -8.86
CA ALA A 203 -7.31 16.91 -7.58
C ALA A 203 -7.48 18.21 -6.78
N SER A 204 -6.60 19.19 -7.00
CA SER A 204 -6.69 20.53 -6.39
C SER A 204 -7.59 21.52 -7.14
N GLY A 205 -8.22 21.12 -8.26
CA GLY A 205 -9.19 21.93 -9.00
C GLY A 205 -8.76 22.43 -10.38
N MET A 206 -7.53 22.12 -10.85
CA MET A 206 -7.08 22.53 -12.19
C MET A 206 -7.85 21.80 -13.29
N LYS A 207 -8.32 22.50 -14.33
CA LYS A 207 -9.02 21.88 -15.47
C LYS A 207 -8.08 20.96 -16.26
N TRP A 208 -8.63 19.90 -16.86
CA TRP A 208 -7.86 18.92 -17.65
C TRP A 208 -7.06 19.59 -18.78
N GLN A 209 -7.67 20.54 -19.49
CA GLN A 209 -7.03 21.26 -20.58
C GLN A 209 -5.85 22.11 -20.11
N ASP A 210 -5.92 22.69 -18.92
CA ASP A 210 -4.83 23.47 -18.34
C ASP A 210 -3.67 22.56 -17.93
N ALA A 211 -3.98 21.38 -17.39
CA ALA A 211 -2.98 20.37 -17.05
C ALA A 211 -2.23 19.86 -18.29
N LEU A 212 -2.93 19.64 -19.42
CA LEU A 212 -2.30 19.27 -20.69
C LEU A 212 -1.38 20.37 -21.22
N LYS A 213 -1.84 21.63 -21.21
CA LYS A 213 -1.04 22.78 -21.62
C LYS A 213 0.21 22.94 -20.76
N GLN A 214 0.06 22.84 -19.44
CA GLN A 214 1.18 22.94 -18.49
C GLN A 214 2.21 21.82 -18.70
N ALA A 215 1.76 20.61 -19.03
CA ALA A 215 2.64 19.47 -19.28
C ALA A 215 3.20 19.44 -20.72
N GLY A 216 2.80 20.36 -21.60
CA GLY A 216 3.21 20.39 -23.01
C GLY A 216 2.71 19.20 -23.83
N ILE A 217 1.63 18.53 -23.40
CA ILE A 217 1.12 17.32 -24.04
C ILE A 217 0.17 17.69 -25.18
N LYS A 218 0.48 17.20 -26.39
CA LYS A 218 -0.32 17.36 -27.61
C LYS A 218 -0.43 16.02 -28.35
N GLY A 219 -1.53 15.83 -29.08
CA GLY A 219 -1.79 14.61 -29.86
C GLY A 219 -2.53 13.53 -29.05
N LYS A 220 -3.47 12.85 -29.71
CA LYS A 220 -4.43 11.93 -29.08
C LYS A 220 -3.74 10.84 -28.24
N GLU A 221 -2.74 10.17 -28.78
CA GLU A 221 -2.04 9.07 -28.10
C GLU A 221 -1.31 9.53 -26.83
N LYS A 222 -0.61 10.66 -26.90
CA LYS A 222 0.11 11.23 -25.74
C LYS A 222 -0.87 11.70 -24.66
N ILE A 223 -2.01 12.26 -25.05
CA ILE A 223 -3.10 12.64 -24.13
C ILE A 223 -3.62 11.41 -23.39
N GLU A 224 -3.89 10.31 -24.10
CA GLU A 224 -4.38 9.07 -23.50
C GLU A 224 -3.34 8.41 -22.59
N ALA A 225 -2.06 8.39 -23.00
CA ALA A 225 -0.98 7.90 -22.16
C ALA A 225 -0.84 8.74 -20.87
N PHE A 226 -0.90 10.07 -20.98
CA PHE A 226 -0.83 10.95 -19.82
C PHE A 226 -2.03 10.77 -18.89
N ARG A 227 -3.23 10.59 -19.44
CA ARG A 227 -4.43 10.24 -18.66
C ARG A 227 -4.22 8.96 -17.86
N ARG A 228 -3.78 7.87 -18.50
CA ARG A 228 -3.51 6.60 -17.82
C ARG A 228 -2.48 6.74 -16.71
N GLN A 229 -1.40 7.48 -16.93
CA GLN A 229 -0.39 7.71 -15.91
C GLN A 229 -0.92 8.51 -14.70
N ILE A 230 -1.76 9.52 -14.93
CA ILE A 230 -2.41 10.28 -13.84
C ILE A 230 -3.35 9.38 -13.05
N LEU A 231 -4.16 8.56 -13.72
CA LEU A 231 -5.05 7.62 -13.04
C LEU A 231 -4.26 6.57 -12.25
N GLN A 232 -3.11 6.10 -12.75
CA GLN A 232 -2.22 5.22 -11.99
C GLN A 232 -1.68 5.88 -10.71
N ALA A 233 -1.28 7.15 -10.79
CA ALA A 233 -0.87 7.91 -9.61
C ALA A 233 -2.06 8.08 -8.63
N ALA A 234 -3.25 8.37 -9.15
CA ALA A 234 -4.46 8.46 -8.34
C ALA A 234 -4.84 7.14 -7.67
N LEU A 235 -4.66 6.00 -8.35
CA LEU A 235 -4.88 4.66 -7.78
C LEU A 235 -3.94 4.42 -6.59
N CYS A 236 -2.68 4.84 -6.67
CA CYS A 236 -1.76 4.76 -5.52
C CYS A 236 -2.30 5.55 -4.32
N VAL A 237 -2.83 6.75 -4.56
CA VAL A 237 -3.43 7.59 -3.51
C VAL A 237 -4.72 6.99 -2.97
N TYR A 238 -5.58 6.43 -3.83
CA TYR A 238 -6.78 5.71 -3.43
C TYR A 238 -6.44 4.56 -2.48
N ARG A 239 -5.43 3.74 -2.80
CA ARG A 239 -5.00 2.62 -1.94
C ARG A 239 -4.42 3.08 -0.60
N ILE A 240 -3.85 4.29 -0.52
CA ILE A 240 -3.47 4.90 0.77
C ILE A 240 -4.72 5.34 1.54
N ALA A 241 -5.67 5.98 0.84
CA ALA A 241 -6.89 6.52 1.44
C ALA A 241 -7.84 5.43 1.95
N GLU A 242 -7.84 4.24 1.37
CA GLU A 242 -8.60 3.08 1.91
C GLU A 242 -8.20 2.73 3.36
N CYS A 243 -7.01 3.14 3.81
CA CYS A 243 -6.52 2.93 5.16
C CYS A 243 -6.86 4.09 6.13
N ASP A 244 -7.70 5.03 5.72
CA ASP A 244 -8.10 6.21 6.50
C ASP A 244 -9.62 6.28 6.63
N ASP A 245 -10.14 6.19 7.86
CA ASP A 245 -11.58 6.23 8.13
C ASP A 245 -12.25 7.50 7.62
N GLN A 246 -11.50 8.60 7.54
CA GLN A 246 -12.00 9.88 7.01
C GLN A 246 -12.08 9.93 5.48
N SER A 247 -11.70 8.84 4.81
CA SER A 247 -11.72 8.69 3.36
C SER A 247 -12.74 7.66 2.87
N ILE A 248 -13.59 7.12 3.77
CA ILE A 248 -14.70 6.24 3.41
C ILE A 248 -15.58 6.89 2.33
N GLY A 249 -15.95 6.11 1.31
CA GLY A 249 -16.76 6.55 0.18
C GLY A 249 -15.99 7.31 -0.91
N MET A 250 -14.66 7.40 -0.82
CA MET A 250 -13.83 7.88 -1.92
C MET A 250 -14.00 6.95 -3.15
N PRO A 251 -14.27 7.48 -4.35
CA PRO A 251 -14.46 6.64 -5.54
C PRO A 251 -13.11 6.16 -6.10
N VAL A 252 -13.11 4.96 -6.69
CA VAL A 252 -12.00 4.47 -7.50
C VAL A 252 -11.80 5.41 -8.70
N PRO A 253 -10.56 5.82 -9.03
CA PRO A 253 -10.31 6.80 -10.08
C PRO A 253 -10.33 6.14 -11.47
N HIS A 254 -11.53 5.88 -12.01
CA HIS A 254 -11.72 5.35 -13.37
C HIS A 254 -11.54 6.44 -14.45
N SER A 255 -11.74 7.69 -14.08
CA SER A 255 -11.76 8.84 -14.97
C SER A 255 -11.15 10.09 -14.31
N ILE A 256 -10.79 11.08 -15.13
CA ILE A 256 -10.25 12.37 -14.64
C ILE A 256 -11.30 13.14 -13.81
N SER A 257 -12.59 12.94 -14.08
CA SER A 257 -13.68 13.56 -13.31
C SER A 257 -13.75 13.06 -11.88
N ASP A 258 -13.42 11.79 -11.62
CA ASP A 258 -13.48 11.20 -10.27
C ASP A 258 -12.52 11.90 -9.31
N LEU A 259 -11.41 12.42 -9.85
CA LEU A 259 -10.39 13.16 -9.09
C LEU A 259 -10.91 14.49 -8.51
N ARG A 260 -12.11 14.94 -8.91
CA ARG A 260 -12.76 16.13 -8.34
C ARG A 260 -13.42 15.85 -6.99
N HIS A 261 -13.57 14.58 -6.60
CA HIS A 261 -14.15 14.24 -5.31
C HIS A 261 -13.36 14.92 -4.17
N LYS A 262 -14.07 15.42 -3.16
CA LYS A 262 -13.48 16.21 -2.06
C LYS A 262 -12.32 15.51 -1.35
N THR A 263 -12.37 14.18 -1.27
CA THR A 263 -11.33 13.36 -0.63
C THR A 263 -10.02 13.36 -1.44
N TYR A 264 -10.08 13.36 -2.78
CA TYR A 264 -8.87 13.51 -3.60
C TYR A 264 -8.18 14.86 -3.37
N LYS A 265 -8.95 15.94 -3.16
CA LYS A 265 -8.41 17.27 -2.84
C LYS A 265 -7.65 17.29 -1.51
N ARG A 266 -8.08 16.52 -0.52
CA ARG A 266 -7.33 16.34 0.75
C ARG A 266 -5.99 15.64 0.48
N TRP A 267 -6.02 14.56 -0.29
CA TRP A 267 -4.85 13.73 -0.56
C TRP A 267 -3.92 14.29 -1.65
N SER A 268 -4.34 15.32 -2.39
CA SER A 268 -3.45 16.06 -3.30
C SER A 268 -2.39 16.88 -2.58
N VAL A 269 -2.53 17.04 -1.25
CA VAL A 269 -1.54 17.71 -0.41
C VAL A 269 -0.41 16.73 -0.08
N LEU A 270 0.77 16.95 -0.67
CA LEU A 270 1.95 16.10 -0.46
C LEU A 270 2.33 15.92 1.04
N GLY A 271 2.08 16.94 1.87
CA GLY A 271 2.28 16.85 3.31
C GLY A 271 1.36 15.83 3.99
N ALA A 272 0.13 15.64 3.50
CA ALA A 272 -0.79 14.63 4.01
C ALA A 272 -0.32 13.22 3.66
N LEU A 273 0.12 12.98 2.41
CA LEU A 273 0.71 11.72 1.98
C LEU A 273 1.98 11.37 2.79
N ALA A 274 2.88 12.34 2.94
CA ALA A 274 4.10 12.16 3.72
C ALA A 274 3.81 11.88 5.21
N ASN A 275 2.80 12.55 5.79
CA ASN A 275 2.39 12.30 7.17
C ASN A 275 1.79 10.90 7.35
N ALA A 276 0.91 10.47 6.45
CA ALA A 276 0.36 9.11 6.47
C ALA A 276 1.48 8.05 6.41
N CYS A 277 2.45 8.23 5.50
CA CYS A 277 3.62 7.34 5.42
C CYS A 277 4.47 7.36 6.70
N ALA A 278 4.70 8.53 7.31
CA ALA A 278 5.45 8.64 8.55
C ALA A 278 4.74 7.94 9.72
N VAL A 279 3.41 8.11 9.82
CA VAL A 279 2.57 7.42 10.81
C VAL A 279 2.62 5.90 10.59
N ALA A 280 2.48 5.44 9.34
CA ALA A 280 2.58 4.03 8.99
C ALA A 280 3.91 3.42 9.47
N LYS A 281 5.03 4.07 9.15
CA LYS A 281 6.37 3.62 9.56
C LYS A 281 6.54 3.60 11.07
N THR A 282 6.15 4.66 11.77
CA THR A 282 6.47 4.87 13.19
C THR A 282 5.51 4.18 14.14
N LYS A 283 4.22 4.08 13.80
CA LYS A 283 3.21 3.47 14.67
C LYS A 283 2.99 1.98 14.41
N TYR A 284 3.08 1.53 13.16
CA TYR A 284 2.67 0.18 12.79
C TYR A 284 3.84 -0.68 12.35
N ILE A 285 4.65 -0.23 11.38
CA ILE A 285 5.70 -1.06 10.78
C ILE A 285 6.86 -1.28 11.75
N THR A 286 7.58 -0.21 12.10
CA THR A 286 8.82 -0.30 12.89
C THR A 286 8.61 -1.00 14.25
N PRO A 287 7.55 -0.69 15.02
CA PRO A 287 7.31 -1.37 16.28
C PRO A 287 7.02 -2.86 16.12
N PHE A 288 6.25 -3.25 15.11
CA PHE A 288 5.92 -4.65 14.85
C PHE A 288 7.18 -5.43 14.45
N GLU A 289 7.89 -4.99 13.40
CA GLU A 289 9.08 -5.70 12.90
C GLU A 289 10.19 -5.79 13.97
N ASN A 290 10.37 -4.76 14.78
CA ASN A 290 11.34 -4.80 15.88
C ASN A 290 10.98 -5.84 16.96
N LYS A 291 9.69 -6.02 17.24
CA LYS A 291 9.21 -6.96 18.26
C LYS A 291 9.11 -8.39 17.75
N THR A 292 8.85 -8.61 16.47
CA THR A 292 8.58 -9.95 15.92
C THR A 292 9.69 -10.49 15.02
N ALA A 293 10.57 -9.63 14.49
CA ALA A 293 11.49 -9.91 13.38
C ALA A 293 10.84 -10.29 12.04
N LEU A 294 9.51 -10.28 11.95
CA LEU A 294 8.79 -10.52 10.71
C LEU A 294 8.73 -9.23 9.89
N SER A 295 8.99 -9.30 8.58
CA SER A 295 8.99 -8.12 7.71
C SER A 295 8.42 -8.41 6.33
N LEU A 296 7.36 -7.67 5.98
CA LEU A 296 6.84 -7.52 4.62
C LEU A 296 7.45 -6.32 3.89
N THR A 297 8.37 -5.58 4.52
CA THR A 297 8.96 -4.34 3.96
C THR A 297 10.45 -4.47 3.63
N ALA A 298 11.03 -5.66 3.78
CA ALA A 298 12.48 -5.90 3.60
C ALA A 298 13.03 -5.40 2.24
N ASN A 299 12.22 -5.46 1.18
CA ASN A 299 12.60 -5.00 -0.16
C ASN A 299 12.37 -3.49 -0.40
N PHE A 300 11.70 -2.77 0.49
CA PHE A 300 11.37 -1.36 0.28
C PHE A 300 12.60 -0.45 0.29
N GLY A 301 13.65 -0.80 1.04
CA GLY A 301 14.88 0.01 1.10
C GLY A 301 15.53 0.23 -0.28
N LYS A 302 15.46 -0.75 -1.19
CA LYS A 302 15.94 -0.58 -2.58
C LYS A 302 15.11 0.44 -3.35
N ARG A 303 13.78 0.40 -3.18
CA ARG A 303 12.84 1.36 -3.78
C ARG A 303 13.09 2.77 -3.25
N GLU A 304 13.25 2.92 -1.94
CA GLU A 304 13.55 4.21 -1.30
C GLU A 304 14.83 4.86 -1.84
N ALA A 305 15.89 4.06 -1.99
CA ALA A 305 17.17 4.52 -2.51
C ALA A 305 17.03 4.96 -3.98
N ALA A 306 16.35 4.18 -4.81
CA ALA A 306 16.09 4.52 -6.22
C ALA A 306 15.30 5.83 -6.35
N ILE A 307 14.24 5.99 -5.55
CA ILE A 307 13.42 7.21 -5.53
C ILE A 307 14.26 8.41 -5.05
N SER A 308 15.03 8.25 -3.98
CA SER A 308 15.87 9.32 -3.42
C SER A 308 16.94 9.78 -4.42
N ASN A 309 17.58 8.84 -5.11
CA ASN A 309 18.57 9.13 -6.14
C ASN A 309 17.96 9.93 -7.30
N ARG A 310 16.79 9.50 -7.79
CA ARG A 310 16.08 10.22 -8.84
C ARG A 310 15.69 11.63 -8.40
N LEU A 311 15.22 11.82 -7.17
CA LEU A 311 14.87 13.14 -6.64
C LEU A 311 16.09 14.06 -6.48
N ALA A 312 17.26 13.52 -6.14
CA ALA A 312 18.49 14.30 -6.09
C ALA A 312 18.94 14.78 -7.48
N GLN A 313 18.58 14.06 -8.54
CA GLN A 313 18.87 14.40 -9.94
C GLN A 313 17.88 15.42 -10.53
N VAL A 314 16.72 15.61 -9.92
CA VAL A 314 15.81 16.72 -10.27
C VAL A 314 16.47 18.02 -9.81
N LYS A 315 17.35 18.58 -10.65
CA LYS A 315 17.78 19.97 -10.51
C LYS A 315 16.51 20.81 -10.47
N LEU A 316 16.31 21.56 -9.40
CA LEU A 316 15.33 22.64 -9.33
C LEU A 316 15.75 23.69 -10.37
N ALA A 317 15.31 23.50 -11.60
CA ALA A 317 15.39 24.48 -12.67
C ALA A 317 14.35 25.58 -12.42
#